data_AF-A0A559TWU6-F1
#
_entry.id   AF-A0A559TWU6-F1
#
_cell.length_a   1.000
_cell.length_b   1.000
_cell.length_c   1.000
_cell.angle_alpha   90.00
_cell.angle_beta   90.00
_cell.angle_gamma   90.00
#
_symmetry.space_group_name_H-M   'P 1'
#
loop_
_entity.id
_entity.type
_entity.pdbx_description
1 polymer ?
#
loop_
_entity_poly.entity_id
_entity_poly.type
_entity_poly.pdbx_seq_one_letter_code
_entity_poly.pdbx_strand_id
1 'polypeptide(L)'
;MRITVLAVPGCPHAPVVAERLSQALGDRDAEVERIEVEDLEQATRLGMTGSPTVLMDGVDPFAVPGAPASLSCRLYRGPDGRIDGAPSLAELRRVLGDRVPWTTAPLG
;
A
#
# COMPACT_ATOMS: atom_id res chain seq x y z
N MET A 1 -12.79 1.08 7.16
CA MET A 1 -11.62 0.16 6.98
C MET A 1 -10.33 0.86 7.37
N ARG A 2 -9.27 0.15 7.74
CA ARG A 2 -7.96 0.77 8.01
C ARG A 2 -7.06 0.69 6.78
N ILE A 3 -6.46 1.81 6.42
CA ILE A 3 -5.46 1.91 5.37
C ILE A 3 -4.21 2.51 5.98
N THR A 4 -3.09 1.79 5.88
CA THR A 4 -1.81 2.23 6.41
C THR A 4 -0.87 2.50 5.24
N VAL A 5 -0.29 3.70 5.18
CA VAL A 5 0.77 4.03 4.22
C VAL A 5 2.10 4.00 4.93
N LEU A 6 2.90 2.97 4.63
CA LEU A 6 4.27 2.84 5.11
C LEU A 6 5.21 3.59 4.17
N ALA A 7 6.00 4.51 4.69
CA ALA A 7 6.95 5.26 3.88
C ALA A 7 8.21 5.60 4.67
N VAL A 8 9.35 5.68 3.98
CA VAL A 8 10.55 6.25 4.61
C VAL A 8 10.39 7.76 4.86
N PRO A 9 11.13 8.33 5.82
CA PRO A 9 11.20 9.78 5.99
C PRO A 9 11.54 10.48 4.66
N GLY A 10 10.78 11.54 4.34
CA GLY A 10 11.00 12.31 3.11
C GLY A 10 10.64 11.62 1.79
N CYS A 11 9.95 10.47 1.80
CA CYS A 11 9.52 9.80 0.57
C CYS A 11 8.68 10.75 -0.34
N PRO A 12 9.11 11.04 -1.58
CA PRO A 12 8.45 12.00 -2.45
C PRO A 12 7.11 11.49 -3.00
N HIS A 13 6.91 10.17 -3.04
CA HIS A 13 5.70 9.56 -3.58
C HIS A 13 4.60 9.35 -2.52
N ALA A 14 4.92 9.44 -1.22
CA ALA A 14 3.94 9.24 -0.16
C ALA A 14 2.78 10.27 -0.19
N PRO A 15 3.01 11.58 -0.44
CA PRO A 15 1.92 12.53 -0.65
C PRO A 15 1.04 12.17 -1.87
N VAL A 16 1.63 11.66 -2.94
CA VAL A 16 0.91 11.24 -4.14
C VAL A 16 -0.02 10.04 -3.84
N VAL A 17 0.46 9.09 -3.05
CA VAL A 17 -0.36 7.97 -2.58
C VAL A 17 -1.54 8.44 -1.74
N ALA A 18 -1.30 9.34 -0.77
CA ALA A 18 -2.36 9.87 0.09
C ALA A 18 -3.45 10.59 -0.73
N GLU A 19 -3.05 11.42 -1.69
CA GLU A 19 -3.98 12.11 -2.60
C GLU A 19 -4.82 11.12 -3.41
N ARG A 20 -4.16 10.12 -4.04
CA ARG A 20 -4.87 9.12 -4.84
C ARG A 20 -5.77 8.22 -3.98
N LEU A 21 -5.41 7.93 -2.74
CA LEU A 21 -6.26 7.22 -1.78
C LEU A 21 -7.51 8.03 -1.43
N SER A 22 -7.36 9.32 -1.14
CA SER A 22 -8.49 10.24 -0.91
C SER A 22 -9.48 10.22 -2.09
N GLN A 23 -8.96 10.35 -3.32
CA GLN A 23 -9.77 10.30 -4.54
C GLN A 23 -10.40 8.91 -4.81
N ALA A 24 -9.74 7.83 -4.39
CA ALA A 24 -10.23 6.46 -4.57
C ALA A 24 -11.34 6.13 -3.57
N LEU A 25 -11.20 6.60 -2.33
CA LEU A 25 -12.17 6.40 -1.25
C LEU A 25 -13.47 7.16 -1.53
N GLY A 26 -13.40 8.42 -1.95
CA GLY A 26 -14.59 9.27 -2.06
C GLY A 26 -15.28 9.38 -0.70
N ASP A 27 -16.59 9.09 -0.64
CA ASP A 27 -17.39 9.16 0.60
C ASP A 27 -17.28 7.91 1.50
N ARG A 28 -16.36 6.99 1.21
CA ARG A 28 -16.21 5.75 2.00
C ARG A 28 -15.55 6.04 3.34
N ASP A 29 -16.10 5.44 4.40
CA ASP A 29 -15.51 5.52 5.72
C ASP A 29 -14.25 4.64 5.85
N ALA A 30 -13.08 5.31 5.92
CA ALA A 30 -11.79 4.68 6.09
C ALA A 30 -10.87 5.52 6.97
N GLU A 31 -10.20 4.85 7.90
CA GLU A 31 -9.12 5.41 8.70
C GLU A 31 -7.83 5.27 7.88
N VAL A 32 -7.27 6.39 7.42
CA VAL A 32 -6.00 6.42 6.69
C VAL A 32 -4.92 6.95 7.63
N GLU A 33 -3.94 6.12 7.92
CA GLU A 33 -2.77 6.49 8.73
C GLU A 33 -1.49 6.39 7.89
N ARG A 34 -0.51 7.22 8.22
CA ARG A 34 0.85 7.14 7.66
C ARG A 34 1.81 6.77 8.77
N ILE A 35 2.63 5.78 8.53
CA ILE A 35 3.71 5.36 9.44
C ILE A 35 5.04 5.61 8.74
N GLU A 36 5.92 6.34 9.41
CA GLU A 36 7.30 6.50 8.96
C GLU A 36 8.12 5.27 9.36
N VAL A 37 8.85 4.72 8.38
CA VAL A 37 9.68 3.54 8.53
C VAL A 37 11.14 3.97 8.36
N GLU A 38 11.87 3.98 9.46
CA GLU A 38 13.22 4.53 9.58
C GLU A 38 14.31 3.49 9.27
N ASP A 39 14.02 2.21 9.50
CA ASP A 39 14.99 1.13 9.37
C ASP A 39 14.41 -0.18 8.78
N LEU A 40 15.32 -1.08 8.40
CA LEU A 40 14.96 -2.36 7.78
C LEU A 40 14.24 -3.30 8.76
N GLU A 41 14.46 -3.14 10.07
CA GLU A 41 13.79 -3.95 11.10
C GLU A 41 12.30 -3.60 11.16
N GLN A 42 11.99 -2.31 11.22
CA GLN A 42 10.63 -1.77 11.08
C GLN A 42 9.99 -2.19 9.77
N ALA A 43 10.71 -2.07 8.64
CA ALA A 43 10.21 -2.50 7.33
C ALA A 43 9.84 -3.99 7.33
N THR A 44 10.67 -4.84 7.95
CA THR A 44 10.41 -6.28 8.09
C THR A 44 9.19 -6.55 8.96
N ARG A 45 9.09 -5.92 10.14
CA ARG A 45 7.96 -6.11 11.06
C ARG A 45 6.63 -5.66 10.46
N LEU A 46 6.65 -4.61 9.65
CA LEU A 46 5.46 -4.02 9.03
C LEU A 46 5.17 -4.56 7.62
N GLY A 47 6.02 -5.44 7.08
CA GLY A 47 5.84 -6.01 5.74
C GLY A 47 6.07 -5.03 4.59
N MET A 48 6.86 -3.97 4.80
CA MET A 48 7.18 -2.98 3.78
C MET A 48 8.23 -3.51 2.80
N THR A 49 7.82 -3.75 1.55
CA THR A 49 8.71 -4.19 0.45
C THR A 49 9.24 -3.04 -0.40
N GLY A 50 8.99 -1.80 0.03
CA GLY A 50 9.51 -0.57 -0.54
C GLY A 50 8.63 0.64 -0.21
N SER A 51 9.17 1.84 -0.37
CA SER A 51 8.47 3.10 -0.06
C SER A 51 7.81 3.71 -1.30
N PRO A 52 6.55 4.16 -1.21
CA PRO A 52 5.56 3.85 -0.19
C PRO A 52 4.97 2.44 -0.40
N THR A 53 4.54 1.77 0.68
CA THR A 53 3.70 0.55 0.66
C THR A 53 2.32 0.89 1.22
N VAL A 54 1.26 0.45 0.55
CA VAL A 54 -0.13 0.64 1.01
C VAL A 54 -0.63 -0.69 1.57
N LEU A 55 -1.07 -0.68 2.83
CA LEU A 55 -1.70 -1.81 3.48
C LEU A 55 -3.20 -1.53 3.65
N MET A 56 -4.03 -2.53 3.39
CA MET A 56 -5.48 -2.51 3.62
C MET A 56 -5.83 -3.55 4.67
N ASP A 57 -6.24 -3.10 5.85
CA ASP A 57 -6.35 -3.90 7.07
C ASP A 57 -5.11 -4.80 7.28
N GLY A 58 -3.92 -4.21 7.12
CA GLY A 58 -2.63 -4.89 7.32
C GLY A 58 -2.12 -5.72 6.14
N VAL A 59 -2.87 -5.84 5.03
CA VAL A 59 -2.46 -6.62 3.85
C VAL A 59 -2.05 -5.72 2.69
N ASP A 60 -0.90 -5.95 2.07
CA ASP A 60 -0.47 -5.26 0.85
C ASP A 60 -1.16 -5.88 -0.39
N PRO A 61 -2.12 -5.18 -1.02
CA PRO A 61 -2.84 -5.72 -2.17
C PRO A 61 -2.00 -5.70 -3.47
N PHE A 62 -0.79 -5.14 -3.41
CA PHE A 62 0.16 -5.07 -4.53
C PHE A 62 1.38 -5.98 -4.32
N ALA A 63 1.38 -6.80 -3.25
CA ALA A 63 2.52 -7.61 -2.85
C ALA A 63 3.05 -8.47 -4.00
N VAL A 64 4.37 -8.47 -4.18
CA VAL A 64 5.05 -9.38 -5.09
C VAL A 64 5.55 -10.57 -4.26
N PRO A 65 5.12 -11.82 -4.56
CA PRO A 65 5.55 -12.99 -3.80
C PRO A 65 7.08 -13.09 -3.71
N GLY A 66 7.58 -13.25 -2.48
CA GLY A 66 9.01 -13.39 -2.20
C GLY A 66 9.81 -12.08 -2.25
N ALA A 67 9.17 -10.91 -2.44
CA ALA A 67 9.87 -9.63 -2.34
C ALA A 67 10.35 -9.41 -0.89
N PRO A 68 11.65 -9.10 -0.68
CA PRO A 68 12.16 -8.83 0.66
C PRO A 68 11.68 -7.48 1.16
N ALA A 69 11.74 -7.29 2.49
CA ALA A 69 11.56 -5.98 3.08
C ALA A 69 12.59 -4.98 2.53
N SER A 70 12.18 -3.73 2.30
CA SER A 70 13.02 -2.73 1.67
C SER A 70 12.64 -1.31 2.07
N LEU A 71 13.66 -0.46 2.23
CA LEU A 71 13.54 0.99 2.40
C LEU A 71 13.64 1.75 1.07
N SER A 72 13.96 1.07 -0.04
CA SER A 72 14.07 1.68 -1.36
C SER A 72 12.70 2.03 -1.95
N CYS A 73 12.67 2.86 -2.99
CA CYS A 73 11.43 3.18 -3.69
C CYS A 73 10.75 1.92 -4.24
N ARG A 74 9.44 1.80 -4.01
CA ARG A 74 8.60 0.80 -4.65
C ARG A 74 8.11 1.32 -6.00
N LEU A 75 8.16 0.46 -7.01
CA LEU A 75 7.68 0.76 -8.35
C LEU A 75 6.37 0.02 -8.61
N TYR A 76 5.36 0.77 -9.01
CA TYR A 76 4.03 0.30 -9.36
C TYR A 76 3.88 0.31 -10.88
N ARG A 77 3.40 -0.80 -11.46
CA ARG A 77 3.18 -0.93 -12.90
C ARG A 77 1.70 -0.78 -13.20
N GLY A 78 1.37 0.33 -13.86
CA GLY A 78 0.02 0.56 -14.37
C GLY A 78 -0.33 -0.40 -15.52
N PRO A 79 -1.64 -0.53 -15.84
CA PRO A 79 -2.13 -1.41 -16.90
C PRO A 79 -1.67 -1.01 -18.31
N ASP A 80 -1.22 0.24 -18.50
CA ASP A 80 -0.62 0.75 -19.74
C ASP A 80 0.90 0.52 -19.81
N GLY A 81 1.47 -0.17 -18.83
CA GLY A 81 2.91 -0.44 -18.72
C GLY A 81 3.72 0.72 -18.13
N ARG A 82 3.09 1.85 -17.77
CA ARG A 82 3.79 2.95 -17.09
C ARG A 82 4.23 2.53 -15.70
N ILE A 83 5.43 2.95 -15.33
CA ILE A 83 6.00 2.76 -14.00
C ILE A 83 5.92 4.08 -13.24
N ASP A 84 5.43 4.02 -12.01
CA ASP A 84 5.35 5.17 -11.09
C ASP A 84 5.74 4.73 -9.66
N GLY A 85 6.11 5.68 -8.81
CA GLY A 85 6.40 5.45 -7.39
C GLY A 85 5.14 5.36 -6.51
N ALA A 86 3.95 5.38 -7.12
CA ALA A 86 2.67 5.25 -6.44
C ALA A 86 1.69 4.43 -7.30
N PRO A 87 0.80 3.61 -6.69
CA PRO A 87 -0.25 2.93 -7.43
C PRO A 87 -1.16 3.96 -8.10
N SER A 88 -1.72 3.58 -9.25
CA SER A 88 -2.67 4.43 -9.97
C SER A 88 -4.01 4.54 -9.24
N LEU A 89 -4.77 5.60 -9.53
CA LEU A 89 -6.12 5.75 -8.99
C LEU A 89 -7.04 4.59 -9.36
N ALA A 90 -6.89 4.04 -10.59
CA ALA A 90 -7.67 2.90 -11.05
C ALA A 90 -7.34 1.62 -10.26
N GLU A 91 -6.07 1.36 -9.99
CA GLU A 91 -5.63 0.24 -9.17
C GLU A 91 -6.14 0.35 -7.74
N LEU A 92 -6.05 1.54 -7.12
CA LEU A 92 -6.60 1.79 -5.79
C LEU A 92 -8.10 1.55 -5.73
N ARG A 93 -8.86 2.07 -6.71
CA ARG A 93 -10.31 1.82 -6.80
C ARG A 93 -10.64 0.34 -6.96
N ARG A 94 -9.85 -0.38 -7.77
CA ARG A 94 -10.01 -1.82 -7.96
C ARG A 94 -9.83 -2.56 -6.64
N VAL A 95 -8.72 -2.36 -5.93
CA VAL A 95 -8.47 -3.09 -4.67
C VAL A 95 -9.42 -2.69 -3.53
N LEU A 96 -9.96 -1.47 -3.56
CA LEU A 96 -11.01 -1.04 -2.63
C LEU A 96 -12.39 -1.63 -2.97
N GLY A 97 -12.66 -1.91 -4.25
CA GLY A 97 -13.88 -2.58 -4.72
C GLY A 97 -13.82 -4.11 -4.61
N ASP A 98 -12.63 -4.70 -4.78
CA ASP A 98 -12.34 -6.13 -4.70
C ASP A 98 -12.26 -6.64 -3.26
N ARG A 99 -12.73 -5.88 -2.25
CA ARG A 99 -12.84 -6.37 -0.87
C ARG A 99 -13.97 -7.40 -0.77
N VAL A 100 -13.73 -8.56 -1.37
CA VAL A 100 -14.22 -9.86 -0.92
C VAL A 100 -13.88 -9.96 0.57
N PRO A 101 -14.81 -10.38 1.43
CA PRO A 101 -14.49 -10.60 2.84
C PRO A 101 -13.29 -11.54 2.89
N TRP A 102 -12.18 -11.07 3.45
CA TRP A 102 -11.10 -11.95 3.87
C TRP A 102 -11.65 -12.74 5.05
N THR A 103 -12.44 -13.77 4.78
CA THR A 103 -12.75 -14.75 5.81
C THR A 103 -11.42 -15.41 6.13
N THR A 104 -10.99 -15.24 7.37
CA THR A 104 -10.03 -16.11 8.04
C THR A 104 -10.33 -17.55 7.64
N ALA A 105 -9.44 -18.19 6.90
CA ALA A 105 -9.46 -19.64 6.80
C ALA A 105 -8.82 -20.18 8.08
N PRO A 106 -9.53 -20.92 8.94
CA PRO A 106 -8.89 -21.95 9.72
C PRO A 106 -9.07 -23.31 9.02
N LEU A 107 -8.14 -24.20 9.38
CA LEU A 107 -8.14 -25.66 9.25
C LEU A 107 -7.42 -26.25 8.03
N GLY A 108 -6.16 -26.57 8.27
CA GLY A 108 -5.43 -27.73 7.76
C GLY A 108 -4.46 -28.18 8.84
#